data_AF-A6GTG0-F1
#
_entry.id   AF-A6GTG0-F1
#
_cell.length_a   1.000
_cell.length_b   1.000
_cell.length_c   1.000
_cell.angle_alpha   90.00
_cell.angle_beta   90.00
_cell.angle_gamma   90.00
#
_symmetry.space_group_name_H-M   'P 1'
#
loop_
_entity.id
_entity.type
_entity.pdbx_description
1 polymer ?
#
loop_
_entity_poly.entity_id
_entity_poly.type
_entity_poly.pdbx_seq_one_letter_code
_entity_poly.pdbx_strand_id
1 'polypeptide(L)'
;MKDPRDLDELVEGFKLTRKIMHAPALAKWILKDKFTEHVRTDDEIREVLRNRVDTVYHPTGTCKMGTDSMAVVDPQLRVHGLEGLRIVDASAMPSLIGGNTNGPVMMMAEKAVDLIRGVSRVPALEQAEHNARARQEHLTQALVPQPV
;
A
#
# COMPACT_ATOMS: atom_id res chain seq x y z
N MET A 1 16.34 2.12 -1.03
CA MET A 1 15.51 3.09 -0.27
C MET A 1 16.05 4.49 -0.50
N LYS A 2 15.22 5.38 -1.05
CA LYS A 2 15.59 6.79 -1.27
C LYS A 2 14.98 7.71 -0.22
N ASP A 3 13.80 7.36 0.30
CA ASP A 3 13.18 8.09 1.40
C ASP A 3 13.82 7.63 2.72
N PRO A 4 14.30 8.55 3.59
CA PRO A 4 14.88 8.16 4.88
C PRO A 4 13.87 7.44 5.79
N ARG A 5 12.57 7.76 5.67
CA ARG A 5 11.52 7.16 6.50
C ARG A 5 11.40 5.65 6.28
N ASP A 6 11.58 5.19 5.04
CA ASP A 6 11.57 3.75 4.70
C ASP A 6 12.57 2.97 5.56
N LEU A 7 13.78 3.52 5.71
CA LEU A 7 14.85 2.84 6.43
C LEU A 7 14.62 2.89 7.95
N ASP A 8 14.14 4.02 8.47
CA ASP A 8 13.87 4.17 9.90
C ASP A 8 12.70 3.27 10.34
N GLU A 9 11.63 3.15 9.54
CA GLU A 9 10.55 2.21 9.81
C GLU A 9 11.03 0.76 9.79
N LEU A 10 11.91 0.39 8.86
CA LEU A 10 12.49 -0.95 8.82
C LEU A 10 13.41 -1.25 10.02
N VAL A 11 14.11 -0.25 10.56
CA VAL A 11 14.90 -0.40 11.80
C VAL A 11 13.98 -0.73 12.98
N GLU A 12 12.86 -0.02 13.11
CA GLU A 12 11.87 -0.31 14.16
C GLU A 12 11.21 -1.69 13.96
N GLY A 13 10.87 -2.03 12.71
CA GLY A 13 10.38 -3.36 12.35
C GLY A 13 11.38 -4.46 12.73
N PHE A 14 12.66 -4.25 12.45
CA PHE A 14 13.74 -5.18 12.83
C PHE A 14 13.81 -5.39 14.35
N LYS A 15 13.79 -4.30 15.13
CA LYS A 15 13.81 -4.37 16.61
C LYS A 15 12.60 -5.13 17.15
N LEU A 16 11.42 -4.89 16.58
CA LEU A 16 10.18 -5.59 16.92
C LEU A 16 10.28 -7.08 16.58
N THR A 17 10.73 -7.45 15.38
CA THR A 17 10.95 -8.84 14.98
C THR A 17 11.92 -9.53 15.93
N ARG A 18 13.05 -8.89 16.26
CA ARG A 18 14.02 -9.42 17.22
C ARG A 18 13.40 -9.69 18.58
N LYS A 19 12.62 -8.74 19.12
CA LYS A 19 11.88 -8.92 20.38
C LYS A 19 10.93 -10.11 20.33
N ILE A 20 10.17 -10.26 19.24
CA ILE A 20 9.24 -11.38 19.04
C ILE A 20 10.02 -12.70 19.00
N MET A 21 11.11 -12.76 18.23
CA MET A 21 11.94 -13.95 18.09
C MET A 21 12.56 -14.38 19.43
N HIS A 22 12.96 -13.46 20.29
CA HIS A 22 13.49 -13.79 21.63
C HIS A 22 12.41 -14.14 22.68
N ALA A 23 11.13 -14.21 22.32
CA ALA A 23 10.08 -14.58 23.27
C ALA A 23 10.28 -16.02 23.81
N PRO A 24 10.00 -16.29 25.10
CA PRO A 24 10.19 -17.62 25.70
C PRO A 24 9.48 -18.77 24.95
N ALA A 25 8.32 -18.49 24.35
CA ALA A 25 7.56 -19.46 23.56
C ALA A 25 8.31 -19.98 22.33
N LEU A 26 9.26 -19.20 21.80
CA LEU A 26 10.07 -19.55 20.64
C LEU A 26 11.44 -20.13 21.02
N ALA A 27 11.85 -20.06 22.29
CA ALA A 27 13.20 -20.40 22.74
C ALA A 27 13.65 -21.82 22.35
N LYS A 28 12.74 -22.81 22.38
CA LYS A 28 13.05 -24.20 22.00
C LYS A 28 13.21 -24.42 20.49
N TRP A 29 12.77 -23.48 19.66
CA TRP A 29 12.76 -23.59 18.20
C TRP A 29 13.89 -22.80 17.53
N ILE A 30 14.39 -21.76 18.19
CA ILE A 30 15.47 -20.94 17.67
C ILE A 30 16.82 -21.57 18.05
N LEU A 31 17.52 -22.11 17.05
CA LEU A 31 18.80 -22.78 17.24
C LEU A 31 19.99 -21.84 17.07
N LYS A 32 19.92 -20.93 16.10
CA LYS A 32 20.98 -19.97 15.80
C LYS A 32 20.44 -18.79 15.01
N ASP A 33 20.89 -17.58 15.33
CA ASP A 33 20.82 -16.43 14.44
C ASP A 33 21.99 -16.49 13.45
N LYS A 34 21.70 -16.70 12.17
CA LYS A 34 22.73 -16.86 11.13
C LYS A 34 23.29 -15.53 10.61
N PHE A 35 22.60 -14.42 10.85
CA PHE A 35 22.81 -13.21 10.07
C PHE A 35 22.95 -11.95 10.91
N THR A 36 22.38 -11.93 12.10
CA THR A 36 22.31 -10.70 12.92
C THR A 36 22.85 -10.89 14.33
N GLU A 37 23.57 -12.00 14.57
CA GLU A 37 24.10 -12.34 15.90
C GLU A 37 25.09 -11.29 16.43
N HIS A 38 25.76 -10.54 15.56
CA HIS A 38 26.72 -9.48 15.92
C HIS A 38 26.12 -8.07 15.91
N VAL A 39 24.89 -7.88 15.43
CA VAL A 39 24.28 -6.56 15.26
C VAL A 39 23.75 -6.04 16.60
N ARG A 40 24.19 -4.87 17.04
CA ARG A 40 23.87 -4.26 18.34
C ARG A 40 23.32 -2.84 18.25
N THR A 41 23.74 -2.07 17.25
CA THR A 41 23.40 -0.64 17.09
C THR A 41 22.45 -0.41 15.92
N ASP A 42 21.74 0.72 15.93
CA ASP A 42 20.84 1.08 14.83
C ASP A 42 21.60 1.25 13.50
N ASP A 43 22.85 1.71 13.53
CA ASP A 43 23.65 1.86 12.30
C ASP A 43 24.06 0.52 11.71
N GLU A 44 24.40 -0.47 12.55
CA GLU A 44 24.62 -1.85 12.09
C GLU A 44 23.33 -2.49 11.55
N ILE A 45 22.17 -2.19 12.15
CA ILE A 45 20.87 -2.63 11.63
C ILE A 45 20.65 -2.03 10.23
N ARG A 46 20.88 -0.72 10.06
CA ARG A 46 20.75 -0.03 8.78
C ARG A 46 21.66 -0.64 7.71
N GLU A 47 22.90 -1.00 8.06
CA GLU A 47 23.82 -1.67 7.14
C GLU A 47 23.27 -3.02 6.68
N VAL A 48 22.79 -3.86 7.62
CA VAL A 48 22.16 -5.14 7.28
C VAL A 48 20.94 -4.95 6.37
N LEU A 49 20.07 -3.99 6.68
CA LEU A 49 18.89 -3.69 5.88
C LEU A 49 19.27 -3.27 4.45
N ARG A 50 20.27 -2.39 4.27
CA ARG A 50 20.73 -1.98 2.93
C ARG A 50 21.27 -3.15 2.11
N ASN A 51 21.93 -4.12 2.76
CA ASN A 51 22.55 -5.26 2.08
C ASN A 51 21.57 -6.41 1.80
N ARG A 52 20.42 -6.45 2.46
CA ARG A 52 19.57 -7.65 2.48
C ARG A 52 18.08 -7.42 2.24
N VAL A 53 17.61 -6.17 2.23
CA VAL A 53 16.20 -5.92 1.92
C VAL A 53 15.89 -6.45 0.52
N ASP A 54 14.70 -7.02 0.39
CA ASP A 54 14.14 -7.43 -0.90
C ASP A 54 12.73 -6.85 -1.00
N THR A 55 12.16 -6.90 -2.19
CA THR A 55 10.77 -6.58 -2.40
C THR A 55 9.87 -7.72 -1.95
N VAL A 56 8.66 -7.37 -1.51
CA VAL A 56 7.55 -8.33 -1.34
C VAL A 56 6.75 -8.51 -2.65
N TYR A 57 7.29 -8.03 -3.77
CA TYR A 57 6.75 -8.21 -5.13
C TYR A 57 5.38 -7.56 -5.35
N HIS A 58 5.15 -6.39 -4.76
CA HIS A 58 3.92 -5.61 -4.92
C HIS A 58 4.15 -4.22 -5.55
N PRO A 59 4.72 -4.10 -6.76
CA PRO A 59 4.82 -2.81 -7.44
C PRO A 59 3.43 -2.30 -7.88
N THR A 60 3.14 -1.02 -7.64
CA THR A 60 1.84 -0.38 -7.94
C THR A 60 2.03 1.08 -8.38
N GLY A 61 0.96 1.71 -8.87
CA GLY A 61 0.86 3.18 -8.98
C GLY A 61 1.55 3.86 -10.16
N THR A 62 2.15 3.12 -11.10
CA THR A 62 2.81 3.69 -12.29
C THR A 62 1.84 4.32 -13.30
N CYS A 63 0.54 4.01 -13.22
CA CYS A 63 -0.53 4.63 -14.01
C CYS A 63 -1.68 5.07 -13.10
N LYS A 64 -1.32 5.74 -11.99
CA LYS A 64 -2.22 6.16 -10.91
C LYS A 64 -3.59 6.65 -11.39
N MET A 65 -4.63 6.07 -10.81
CA MET A 65 -6.01 6.57 -10.88
C MET A 65 -6.16 7.84 -10.03
N GLY A 66 -6.86 8.85 -10.54
CA GLY A 66 -7.13 10.05 -9.76
C GLY A 66 -7.83 11.16 -10.54
N THR A 67 -7.89 12.34 -9.93
CA THR A 67 -8.42 13.57 -10.55
C THR A 67 -7.42 14.72 -10.48
N ASP A 68 -6.22 14.47 -9.98
CA ASP A 68 -5.12 15.44 -9.91
C ASP A 68 -4.25 15.40 -11.17
N SER A 69 -3.34 16.36 -11.30
CA SER A 69 -2.47 16.51 -12.47
C SER A 69 -1.48 15.36 -12.69
N MET A 70 -1.28 14.50 -11.69
CA MET A 70 -0.40 13.32 -11.79
C MET A 70 -1.19 12.05 -12.18
N ALA A 71 -2.51 12.12 -12.32
CA ALA A 71 -3.34 10.98 -12.68
C ALA A 71 -3.15 10.59 -14.16
N VAL A 72 -3.04 9.29 -14.41
CA VAL A 72 -2.99 8.71 -15.77
C VAL A 72 -4.38 8.22 -16.20
N VAL A 73 -5.16 7.70 -15.25
CA VAL A 73 -6.55 7.30 -15.48
C VAL A 73 -7.51 8.01 -14.52
N ASP A 74 -8.74 8.21 -14.96
CA ASP A 74 -9.81 8.76 -14.14
C ASP A 74 -10.43 7.70 -13.20
N PRO A 75 -11.37 8.07 -12.29
CA PRO A 75 -12.05 7.12 -11.40
C PRO A 75 -12.89 6.05 -12.12
N GLN A 76 -13.08 6.14 -13.43
CA GLN A 76 -13.72 5.15 -14.28
C GLN A 76 -12.69 4.27 -15.02
N LEU A 77 -11.41 4.39 -14.66
CA LEU A 77 -10.24 3.70 -15.22
C LEU A 77 -9.94 4.06 -16.67
N ARG A 78 -10.49 5.17 -17.18
CA ARG A 78 -10.26 5.64 -18.56
C ARG A 78 -8.98 6.45 -18.62
N VAL A 79 -8.18 6.21 -19.65
CA VAL A 79 -6.93 6.95 -19.87
C VAL A 79 -7.24 8.39 -20.25
N HIS A 80 -6.62 9.36 -19.57
CA HIS A 80 -6.80 10.77 -19.89
C HIS A 80 -6.27 11.08 -21.30
N GLY A 81 -7.07 11.82 -22.08
CA GLY A 81 -6.70 12.24 -23.45
C GLY A 81 -6.90 11.18 -24.53
N LEU A 82 -7.39 9.98 -24.19
CA LEU A 82 -7.66 8.91 -25.15
C LEU A 82 -9.07 8.35 -24.97
N GLU A 83 -9.72 8.06 -26.10
CA GLU A 83 -11.03 7.42 -26.12
C GLU A 83 -10.88 5.89 -26.24
N GLY A 84 -11.83 5.15 -25.65
CA GLY A 84 -11.88 3.69 -25.79
C GLY A 84 -10.78 2.90 -25.08
N LEU A 85 -9.90 3.54 -24.32
CA LEU A 85 -8.78 2.88 -23.61
C LEU A 85 -8.94 2.97 -22.09
N ARG A 86 -8.69 1.83 -21.40
CA ARG A 86 -8.67 1.74 -19.93
C ARG A 86 -7.45 0.96 -19.45
N ILE A 87 -7.01 1.24 -18.21
CA ILE A 87 -5.98 0.47 -17.51
C ILE A 87 -6.61 -0.19 -16.28
N VAL A 88 -6.50 -1.51 -16.19
CA VAL A 88 -7.16 -2.32 -15.16
C VAL A 88 -6.16 -3.31 -14.56
N ASP A 89 -5.20 -2.78 -13.81
CA ASP A 89 -4.21 -3.57 -13.07
C ASP A 89 -3.68 -2.78 -11.85
N ALA A 90 -2.64 -3.29 -11.20
CA ALA A 90 -2.03 -2.66 -10.03
C ALA A 90 -1.40 -1.28 -10.30
N SER A 91 -1.06 -0.95 -11.54
CA SER A 91 -0.51 0.36 -11.89
C SER A 91 -1.52 1.49 -11.65
N ALA A 92 -2.82 1.19 -11.72
CA ALA A 92 -3.88 2.16 -11.49
C ALA A 92 -4.13 2.46 -10.01
N MET A 93 -3.56 1.68 -9.07
CA MET A 93 -3.75 1.94 -7.64
C MET A 93 -3.13 3.30 -7.25
N PRO A 94 -3.90 4.21 -6.63
CA PRO A 94 -3.39 5.55 -6.29
C PRO A 94 -2.36 5.55 -5.15
N SER A 95 -2.39 4.51 -4.31
CA SER A 95 -1.43 4.27 -3.23
C SER A 95 -1.30 2.76 -2.99
N LEU A 96 -0.21 2.36 -2.35
CA LEU A 96 -0.03 0.97 -1.93
C LEU A 96 -0.99 0.64 -0.79
N ILE A 97 -1.71 -0.47 -0.91
CA ILE A 97 -2.61 -0.97 0.12
C ILE A 97 -1.85 -1.76 1.18
N GLY A 98 -2.33 -1.72 2.43
CA GLY A 98 -1.79 -2.52 3.53
C GLY A 98 -2.17 -4.00 3.36
N GLY A 99 -1.34 -4.78 2.66
CA GLY A 99 -1.54 -6.20 2.43
C GLY A 99 -1.10 -6.67 1.04
N ASN A 100 -1.47 -7.92 0.69
CA ASN A 100 -1.14 -8.50 -0.61
C ASN A 100 -2.03 -7.91 -1.71
N THR A 101 -1.42 -7.47 -2.81
CA THR A 101 -2.12 -6.72 -3.88
C THR A 101 -2.97 -7.58 -4.81
N ASN A 102 -2.78 -8.90 -4.81
CA ASN A 102 -3.50 -9.82 -5.70
C ASN A 102 -5.04 -9.71 -5.55
N GLY A 103 -5.55 -9.79 -4.32
CA GLY A 103 -6.98 -9.65 -4.03
C GLY A 103 -7.57 -8.32 -4.51
N PRO A 104 -6.97 -7.18 -4.12
CA PRO A 104 -7.34 -5.86 -4.64
C PRO A 104 -7.32 -5.75 -6.16
N VAL A 105 -6.33 -6.30 -6.86
CA VAL A 105 -6.28 -6.27 -8.35
C VAL A 105 -7.46 -7.04 -8.94
N MET A 106 -7.76 -8.24 -8.42
CA MET A 106 -8.92 -9.02 -8.89
C MET A 106 -10.23 -8.26 -8.66
N MET A 107 -10.39 -7.62 -7.49
CA MET A 107 -11.57 -6.81 -7.21
C MET A 107 -11.69 -5.59 -8.12
N MET A 108 -10.56 -4.90 -8.40
CA MET A 108 -10.53 -3.80 -9.36
C MET A 108 -10.95 -4.26 -10.75
N ALA A 109 -10.52 -5.44 -11.19
CA ALA A 109 -10.94 -6.03 -12.46
C ALA A 109 -12.46 -6.29 -12.50
N GLU A 110 -13.02 -6.87 -11.44
CA GLU A 110 -14.47 -7.08 -11.32
C GLU A 110 -15.25 -5.75 -11.33
N LYS A 111 -14.76 -4.73 -10.62
CA LYS A 111 -15.36 -3.40 -10.63
C LYS A 111 -15.25 -2.73 -12.00
N ALA A 112 -14.16 -2.97 -12.74
CA ALA A 112 -14.01 -2.46 -14.10
C ALA A 112 -15.06 -3.04 -15.04
N VAL A 113 -15.40 -4.33 -14.93
CA VAL A 113 -16.50 -4.95 -15.70
C VAL A 113 -17.81 -4.23 -15.45
N ASP A 114 -18.12 -3.91 -14.20
CA ASP A 114 -19.31 -3.15 -13.82
C ASP A 114 -19.31 -1.75 -14.45
N LEU A 115 -18.18 -1.04 -14.39
CA LEU A 115 -18.02 0.28 -15.00
C LEU A 115 -18.08 0.25 -16.53
N ILE A 116 -17.67 -0.84 -17.18
CA ILE A 116 -17.78 -1.02 -18.63
C ILE A 116 -19.24 -1.29 -19.03
N ARG A 117 -19.94 -2.11 -18.24
CA ARG A 117 -21.34 -2.48 -18.49
C ARG A 117 -22.35 -1.43 -18.01
N GLY A 118 -21.93 -0.44 -17.23
CA GLY A 118 -22.80 0.57 -16.64
C GLY A 118 -23.72 0.01 -15.55
N VAL A 119 -23.28 -1.03 -14.83
CA VAL A 119 -24.04 -1.67 -13.75
C VAL A 119 -23.35 -1.47 -12.40
N SER A 120 -24.10 -1.46 -11.31
CA SER A 120 -23.55 -1.49 -9.96
C SER A 120 -24.01 -2.74 -9.23
N ARG A 121 -23.07 -3.56 -8.76
CA ARG A 121 -23.36 -4.70 -7.86
C ARG A 121 -23.59 -4.28 -6.41
N VAL A 122 -23.19 -3.05 -6.04
CA VAL A 122 -23.50 -2.49 -4.72
C VAL A 122 -24.92 -1.93 -4.75
N PRO A 123 -25.82 -2.37 -3.84
CA PRO A 123 -27.16 -1.80 -3.70
C PRO A 123 -27.11 -0.27 -3.56
N ALA A 124 -28.08 0.42 -4.16
CA ALA A 124 -28.07 1.89 -4.23
C ALA A 124 -28.02 2.57 -2.84
N LEU A 125 -28.64 1.97 -1.82
CA LEU A 125 -28.63 2.47 -0.45
C LEU A 125 -27.23 2.40 0.18
N GLU A 126 -26.55 1.25 0.05
CA GLU A 126 -25.18 1.07 0.56
C GLU A 126 -24.18 1.97 -0.17
N GLN A 127 -24.37 2.17 -1.47
CA GLN A 127 -23.54 3.08 -2.26
C GLN A 127 -23.72 4.55 -1.84
N ALA A 128 -24.95 4.97 -1.54
CA ALA A 128 -25.24 6.33 -1.06
C ALA A 128 -24.64 6.58 0.32
N GLU A 129 -24.75 5.62 1.24
CA GLU A 129 -24.15 5.71 2.57
C GLU A 129 -22.62 5.74 2.51
N HIS A 130 -22.01 4.90 1.67
CA HIS A 130 -20.56 4.89 1.46
C HIS A 130 -20.06 6.23 0.89
N ASN A 131 -20.75 6.77 -0.12
CA ASN A 131 -20.41 8.07 -0.71
C ASN A 131 -20.56 9.22 0.29
N ALA A 132 -21.57 9.18 1.17
CA ALA A 132 -21.78 10.17 2.21
C ALA A 132 -20.64 10.13 3.25
N ARG A 133 -20.24 8.94 3.70
CA ARG A 133 -19.11 8.74 4.63
C ARG A 133 -17.79 9.22 4.03
N ALA A 134 -17.47 8.81 2.80
CA ALA A 134 -16.23 9.21 2.13
C ALA A 134 -16.14 10.74 1.94
N ARG A 135 -17.25 11.42 1.63
CA ARG A 135 -17.29 12.90 1.56
C ARG A 135 -17.03 13.55 2.91
N GLN A 136 -17.60 13.00 3.98
CA GLN A 136 -17.43 13.54 5.32
C GLN A 136 -16.00 13.36 5.82
N GLU A 137 -15.38 12.20 5.59
CA GLU A 137 -13.97 11.94 5.91
C GLU A 137 -13.02 12.89 5.16
N HIS A 138 -13.28 13.15 3.86
CA HIS A 138 -12.50 14.09 3.05
C HIS A 138 -12.61 15.54 3.56
N LEU A 139 -13.81 15.97 3.96
CA LEU A 139 -14.02 17.29 4.59
C LEU A 139 -13.33 17.41 5.95
N THR A 140 -13.28 16.31 6.71
CA THR A 140 -12.63 16.29 8.03
C THR A 140 -11.11 16.35 7.91
N GLN A 141 -10.52 15.68 6.91
CA GLN A 141 -9.09 15.75 6.61
C GLN A 141 -8.65 17.12 6.05
N ALA A 142 -9.52 17.82 5.31
CA ALA A 142 -9.25 19.17 4.82
C ALA A 142 -9.21 20.25 5.93
N LEU A 143 -9.73 19.96 7.12
CA LEU A 143 -9.76 20.86 8.28
C LEU A 143 -8.61 20.65 9.27
N VAL A 144 -7.75 19.64 9.06
CA VAL A 144 -6.56 19.43 9.89
C VAL A 144 -5.46 20.36 9.39
N PRO A 145 -4.97 21.33 10.20
CA PRO A 145 -3.91 22.23 9.78
C PRO A 145 -2.63 21.43 9.51
N GLN A 146 -2.03 21.64 8.34
CA GLN A 146 -0.74 21.05 7.98
C GLN A 146 0.34 21.61 8.91
N PRO A 147 1.23 20.78 9.47
CA PRO A 147 2.33 21.27 10.29
C PRO A 147 3.25 22.17 9.45
N VAL A 148 3.55 23.35 9.99
CA VAL A 148 4.55 24.31 9.47
C VAL A 148 5.96 23.78 9.54
#